data_AF-A0A937ZY00-F1
#
_entry.id   AF-A0A937ZY00-F1
#
_cell.length_a   1.000
_cell.length_b   1.000
_cell.length_c   1.000
_cell.angle_alpha   90.00
_cell.angle_beta   90.00
_cell.angle_gamma   90.00
#
_symmetry.space_group_name_H-M   'P 1'
#
loop_
_entity.id
_entity.type
_entity.pdbx_description
1 polymer ?
#
loop_
_entity_poly.entity_id
_entity_poly.type
_entity_poly.pdbx_seq_one_letter_code
_entity_poly.pdbx_strand_id
1 'polypeptide(L)'
;MPEEIIIDGMEEDTFRRSIEIMLRNGRADEAVEQLRRLLPHHAGEGKTLPARLLELGPEQIRLAGWEKLATRIEKYSRPSIPITAIVIGIGDPDDLGLEPDAMGCLRPPLATSYYSDATFPFSEADRAGLLEGYSAFGCEWQDYHDRIDDTLWVEGIDDLCGAIVRLENRVAASENPDPDLICAGAIGACYLGVMVWQGARRAVMEHGLPRPMAILLVNSDAYPFFDAPVMTCDEYLDDGALQVVKQPAPARFEEFDAEEAEAASLLDIAGLSVHRASAKKMALVLDGAEAHNPLGMADDLVAQAACDPDSVNVSRFMPDASDFHNEPDYGLEPVDYPAGATPDEEFAERGLPGRGVMADGGRRIRAGRNHARRRRRACVDGRGRTC
;
A
#
# COMPACT_ATOMS: atom_id res chain seq x y z
N MET A 1 18.25 17.66 -19.71
CA MET A 1 16.83 17.52 -19.36
C MET A 1 16.48 16.11 -19.69
N PRO A 2 16.29 15.24 -18.69
CA PRO A 2 15.82 13.90 -18.97
C PRO A 2 14.45 13.96 -19.68
N GLU A 3 14.21 13.03 -20.60
CA GLU A 3 13.04 13.03 -21.48
C GLU A 3 11.80 12.60 -20.71
N GLU A 4 10.79 13.47 -20.63
CA GLU A 4 9.56 13.21 -19.89
C GLU A 4 8.86 11.95 -20.41
N ILE A 5 8.60 10.98 -19.52
CA ILE A 5 7.96 9.71 -19.89
C ILE A 5 6.45 9.93 -19.96
N ILE A 6 5.88 9.72 -21.16
CA ILE A 6 4.45 9.87 -21.40
C ILE A 6 3.80 8.50 -21.62
N ILE A 7 2.78 8.20 -20.82
CA ILE A 7 1.99 6.97 -20.87
C ILE A 7 0.51 7.35 -21.01
N ASP A 8 -0.16 6.83 -22.04
CA ASP A 8 -1.59 7.14 -22.33
C ASP A 8 -1.88 8.66 -22.42
N GLY A 9 -0.90 9.43 -22.90
CA GLY A 9 -1.00 10.89 -23.02
C GLY A 9 -0.79 11.68 -21.72
N MET A 10 -0.35 11.03 -20.65
CA MET A 10 -0.06 11.63 -19.34
C MET A 10 1.39 11.39 -18.94
N GLU A 11 1.96 12.26 -18.12
CA GLU A 11 3.23 11.96 -17.42
C GLU A 11 3.09 10.64 -16.64
N GLU A 12 4.13 9.81 -16.62
CA GLU A 12 4.15 8.51 -15.94
C GLU A 12 3.63 8.58 -14.50
N ASP A 13 4.08 9.55 -13.71
CA ASP A 13 3.64 9.74 -12.34
C ASP A 13 2.12 10.04 -12.24
N THR A 14 1.59 10.81 -13.18
CA THR A 14 0.15 11.11 -13.29
C THR A 14 -0.63 9.88 -13.73
N PHE A 15 -0.12 9.11 -14.69
CA PHE A 15 -0.69 7.84 -15.11
C PHE A 15 -0.79 6.86 -13.94
N ARG A 16 0.30 6.66 -13.19
CA ARG A 16 0.35 5.76 -12.02
C ARG A 16 -0.66 6.18 -10.94
N ARG A 17 -0.73 7.48 -10.62
CA ARG A 17 -1.73 8.01 -9.69
C ARG A 17 -3.16 7.78 -10.18
N SER A 18 -3.41 7.83 -11.50
CA SER A 18 -4.74 7.54 -12.04
C SER A 18 -5.16 6.09 -11.77
N ILE A 19 -4.24 5.13 -11.90
CA ILE A 19 -4.48 3.72 -11.56
C ILE A 19 -4.73 3.55 -10.06
N GLU A 20 -3.90 4.19 -9.23
CA GLU A 20 -4.10 4.19 -7.77
C GLU A 20 -5.47 4.77 -7.37
N ILE A 21 -5.88 5.90 -7.96
CA ILE A 21 -7.18 6.51 -7.72
C ILE A 21 -8.31 5.54 -8.08
N MET A 22 -8.19 4.80 -9.18
CA MET A 22 -9.20 3.78 -9.52
C MET A 22 -9.28 2.69 -8.45
N LEU A 23 -8.14 2.16 -7.99
CA LEU A 23 -8.10 1.16 -6.90
C LEU A 23 -8.70 1.69 -5.60
N ARG A 24 -8.32 2.91 -5.19
CA ARG A 24 -8.83 3.58 -4.00
C ARG A 24 -10.35 3.69 -4.00
N ASN A 25 -10.95 3.91 -5.17
CA ASN A 25 -12.39 4.03 -5.38
C ASN A 25 -13.09 2.70 -5.74
N GLY A 26 -12.42 1.55 -5.59
CA GLY A 26 -13.02 0.25 -5.90
C GLY A 26 -13.24 -0.03 -7.40
N ARG A 27 -12.67 0.80 -8.29
CA ARG A 27 -12.78 0.72 -9.76
C ARG A 27 -11.66 -0.12 -10.38
N ALA A 28 -11.32 -1.25 -9.76
CA ALA A 28 -10.20 -2.09 -10.20
C ALA A 28 -10.40 -2.67 -11.61
N ASP A 29 -11.63 -2.99 -12.01
CA ASP A 29 -11.92 -3.49 -13.36
C ASP A 29 -11.61 -2.44 -14.44
N GLU A 30 -11.87 -1.15 -14.16
CA GLU A 30 -11.55 -0.06 -15.08
C GLU A 30 -10.03 0.14 -15.20
N ALA A 31 -9.29 -0.01 -14.10
CA ALA A 31 -7.83 0.00 -14.11
C ALA A 31 -7.27 -1.15 -14.97
N VAL A 32 -7.83 -2.37 -14.82
CA VAL A 32 -7.48 -3.53 -15.65
C VAL A 32 -7.75 -3.24 -17.12
N GLU A 33 -8.92 -2.71 -17.46
CA GLU A 33 -9.27 -2.37 -18.84
C GLU A 33 -8.30 -1.35 -19.44
N GLN A 34 -7.97 -0.28 -18.71
CA GLN A 34 -6.98 0.70 -19.17
C GLN A 34 -5.61 0.07 -19.40
N LEU A 35 -5.08 -0.68 -18.43
CA LEU A 35 -3.77 -1.31 -18.52
C LEU A 35 -3.71 -2.36 -19.65
N ARG A 36 -4.78 -3.13 -19.84
CA ARG A 36 -4.89 -4.11 -20.94
C ARG A 36 -4.94 -3.47 -22.33
N ARG A 37 -5.40 -2.23 -22.48
CA ARG A 37 -5.29 -1.52 -23.76
C ARG A 37 -3.83 -1.18 -24.11
N LEU A 38 -3.00 -0.94 -23.10
CA LEU A 38 -1.61 -0.52 -23.26
C LEU A 38 -0.64 -1.70 -23.37
N LEU A 39 -0.86 -2.76 -22.59
CA LEU A 39 -0.01 -3.96 -22.53
C LEU A 39 0.39 -4.56 -23.90
N PRO A 40 -0.49 -4.69 -24.91
CA PRO A 40 -0.13 -5.27 -26.20
C PRO A 40 1.01 -4.56 -26.92
N HIS A 41 1.31 -3.30 -26.60
CA HIS A 41 2.44 -2.59 -27.17
C HIS A 41 3.77 -3.13 -26.63
N HIS A 42 3.81 -3.52 -25.35
CA HIS A 42 5.03 -3.88 -24.62
C HIS A 42 5.17 -5.38 -24.30
N ALA A 43 4.07 -6.13 -24.32
CA ALA A 43 4.02 -7.56 -23.98
C ALA A 43 3.74 -8.43 -25.21
N GLY A 44 4.45 -9.57 -25.31
CA GLY A 44 4.32 -10.50 -26.43
C GLY A 44 5.60 -11.28 -26.71
N GLU A 45 5.56 -12.17 -27.70
CA GLU A 45 6.76 -12.90 -28.13
C GLU A 45 7.82 -11.93 -28.67
N GLY A 46 9.03 -11.99 -28.10
CA GLY A 46 10.15 -11.13 -28.48
C GLY A 46 10.05 -9.68 -28.00
N LYS A 47 9.05 -9.31 -27.19
CA LYS A 47 8.90 -7.97 -26.64
C LYS A 47 9.53 -7.82 -25.25
N THR A 48 9.51 -6.60 -24.72
CA THR A 48 10.07 -6.24 -23.41
C THR A 48 9.47 -7.05 -22.28
N LEU A 49 8.15 -7.20 -22.28
CA LEU A 49 7.40 -7.93 -21.26
C LEU A 49 6.96 -9.32 -21.76
N PRO A 50 6.89 -10.33 -20.88
CA PRO A 50 6.41 -11.66 -21.23
C PRO A 50 5.00 -11.65 -21.83
N ALA A 51 4.77 -12.49 -22.85
CA ALA A 51 3.45 -12.67 -23.48
C ALA A 51 2.36 -13.07 -22.47
N ARG A 52 2.73 -13.81 -21.40
CA ARG A 52 1.81 -14.27 -20.36
C ARG A 52 1.08 -13.12 -19.63
N LEU A 53 1.63 -11.90 -19.59
CA LEU A 53 0.91 -10.73 -19.04
C LEU A 53 -0.41 -10.45 -19.78
N LEU A 54 -0.49 -10.76 -21.08
CA LEU A 54 -1.71 -10.58 -21.87
C LEU A 54 -2.79 -11.61 -21.54
N GLU A 55 -2.39 -12.77 -21.00
CA GLU A 55 -3.27 -13.90 -20.69
C GLU A 55 -3.64 -13.96 -19.20
N LEU A 56 -2.97 -13.17 -18.37
CA LEU A 56 -3.14 -13.16 -16.93
C LEU A 56 -4.54 -12.61 -16.57
N GLY A 57 -5.35 -13.45 -15.96
CA GLY A 57 -6.66 -13.11 -15.38
C GLY A 57 -6.66 -13.20 -13.85
N PRO A 58 -7.59 -12.52 -13.17
CA PRO A 58 -7.66 -12.48 -11.70
C PRO A 58 -7.80 -13.88 -11.09
N GLU A 59 -8.41 -14.82 -11.81
CA GLU A 59 -8.57 -16.21 -11.40
C GLU A 59 -7.23 -16.94 -11.20
N GLN A 60 -6.18 -16.49 -11.88
CA GLN A 60 -4.83 -17.07 -11.85
C GLN A 60 -4.00 -16.55 -10.66
N ILE A 61 -4.47 -15.52 -9.96
CA ILE A 61 -3.81 -14.94 -8.78
C ILE A 61 -4.41 -15.54 -7.52
N ARG A 62 -3.62 -16.31 -6.78
CA ARG A 62 -4.08 -16.88 -5.51
C ARG A 62 -3.37 -16.22 -4.35
N LEU A 63 -4.14 -15.64 -3.43
CA LEU A 63 -3.62 -15.25 -2.12
C LEU A 63 -3.71 -16.47 -1.20
N ALA A 64 -2.56 -17.05 -0.89
CA ALA A 64 -2.42 -18.27 -0.12
C ALA A 64 -2.13 -17.95 1.37
N GLY A 65 -2.31 -18.95 2.25
CA GLY A 65 -2.16 -18.78 3.69
C GLY A 65 -3.43 -18.29 4.40
N TRP A 66 -4.52 -18.06 3.65
CA TRP A 66 -5.79 -17.56 4.16
C TRP A 66 -6.37 -18.43 5.29
N GLU A 67 -6.18 -19.73 5.20
CA GLU A 67 -6.64 -20.70 6.21
C GLU A 67 -6.00 -20.49 7.59
N LYS A 68 -4.82 -19.86 7.66
CA LYS A 68 -4.12 -19.55 8.91
C LYS A 68 -4.54 -18.21 9.49
N LEU A 69 -5.19 -17.36 8.69
CA LEU A 69 -5.48 -15.97 9.03
C LEU A 69 -6.36 -15.85 10.27
N ALA A 70 -7.40 -16.69 10.37
CA ALA A 70 -8.30 -16.69 11.53
C ALA A 70 -7.56 -16.96 12.84
N THR A 71 -6.68 -17.97 12.86
CA THR A 71 -5.86 -18.31 14.03
C THR A 71 -4.87 -17.19 14.38
N ARG A 72 -4.27 -16.53 13.38
CA ARG A 72 -3.35 -15.41 13.59
C ARG A 72 -4.07 -14.19 14.17
N ILE A 73 -5.23 -13.84 13.60
CA ILE A 73 -6.10 -12.77 14.10
C ILE A 73 -6.50 -13.04 15.56
N GLU A 74 -6.94 -14.25 15.89
CA GLU A 74 -7.33 -14.61 17.26
C GLU A 74 -6.15 -14.52 18.22
N LYS A 75 -4.97 -15.02 17.82
CA LYS A 75 -3.73 -14.96 18.59
C LYS A 75 -3.31 -13.52 18.91
N TYR A 76 -3.43 -12.60 17.96
CA TYR A 76 -2.99 -11.21 18.12
C TYR A 76 -4.06 -10.32 18.76
N SER A 77 -5.33 -10.72 18.69
CA SER A 77 -6.43 -10.00 19.32
C SER A 77 -6.42 -10.12 20.84
N ARG A 78 -6.80 -9.02 21.50
CA ARG A 78 -7.09 -9.01 22.93
C ARG A 78 -8.58 -8.76 23.13
N PRO A 79 -9.22 -9.29 24.19
CA PRO A 79 -10.64 -9.08 24.43
C PRO A 79 -11.07 -7.60 24.45
N SER A 80 -10.20 -6.70 24.92
CA SER A 80 -10.45 -5.26 24.99
C SER A 80 -9.89 -4.46 23.81
N ILE A 81 -9.09 -5.08 22.93
CA ILE A 81 -8.42 -4.45 21.80
C ILE A 81 -8.40 -5.49 20.67
N PRO A 82 -9.53 -5.68 19.96
CA PRO A 82 -9.60 -6.62 18.85
C PRO A 82 -8.76 -6.11 17.68
N ILE A 83 -8.23 -7.03 16.88
CA ILE A 83 -7.73 -6.69 15.55
C ILE A 83 -8.93 -6.39 14.65
N THR A 84 -8.92 -5.21 14.04
CA THR A 84 -9.99 -4.62 13.21
C THR A 84 -9.54 -4.26 11.80
N ALA A 85 -8.24 -4.36 11.51
CA ALA A 85 -7.74 -4.29 10.14
C ALA A 85 -6.52 -5.17 9.89
N ILE A 86 -6.35 -5.52 8.61
CA ILE A 86 -5.15 -6.16 8.08
C ILE A 86 -4.64 -5.34 6.90
N VAL A 87 -3.34 -5.07 6.88
CA VAL A 87 -2.64 -4.51 5.73
C VAL A 87 -1.79 -5.61 5.11
N ILE A 88 -1.98 -5.83 3.81
CA ILE A 88 -1.11 -6.64 2.99
C ILE A 88 -0.08 -5.69 2.38
N GLY A 89 1.16 -5.76 2.83
CA GLY A 89 2.27 -4.96 2.31
C GLY A 89 3.01 -5.72 1.22
N ILE A 90 3.23 -5.10 0.06
CA ILE A 90 4.14 -5.58 -0.98
C ILE A 90 5.51 -4.93 -0.73
N GLY A 91 6.52 -5.75 -0.45
CA GLY A 91 7.89 -5.28 -0.21
C GLY A 91 8.69 -5.10 -1.50
N ASP A 92 9.75 -4.30 -1.43
CA ASP A 92 10.77 -4.24 -2.48
C ASP A 92 11.69 -5.48 -2.40
N PRO A 93 11.78 -6.29 -3.46
CA PRO A 93 12.73 -7.39 -3.50
C PRO A 93 14.18 -6.95 -3.23
N ASP A 94 14.60 -5.78 -3.71
CA ASP A 94 16.00 -5.33 -3.57
C ASP A 94 16.35 -5.00 -2.11
N ASP A 95 15.44 -4.36 -1.38
CA ASP A 95 15.64 -4.04 0.05
C ASP A 95 15.78 -5.32 0.90
N LEU A 96 15.14 -6.40 0.45
CA LEU A 96 15.23 -7.73 1.06
C LEU A 96 16.40 -8.57 0.51
N GLY A 97 17.16 -8.06 -0.45
CA GLY A 97 18.23 -8.78 -1.12
C GLY A 97 17.75 -10.02 -1.88
N LEU A 98 16.49 -9.99 -2.35
CA LEU A 98 15.87 -11.05 -3.13
C LEU A 98 16.12 -10.82 -4.60
N GLU A 99 16.50 -11.89 -5.30
CA GLU A 99 16.74 -11.88 -6.73
C GLU A 99 15.93 -12.99 -7.39
N PRO A 100 15.48 -12.81 -8.64
CA PRO A 100 14.87 -13.89 -9.38
C PRO A 100 15.81 -15.09 -9.51
N ASP A 101 15.24 -16.29 -9.43
CA ASP A 101 15.98 -17.53 -9.49
C ASP A 101 16.53 -17.82 -10.91
N ALA A 102 17.17 -18.99 -11.08
CA ALA A 102 17.74 -19.39 -12.37
C ALA A 102 16.69 -19.60 -13.49
N MET A 103 15.42 -19.85 -13.13
CA MET A 103 14.30 -19.90 -14.07
C MET A 103 13.69 -18.51 -14.32
N GLY A 104 14.17 -17.52 -13.58
CA GLY A 104 13.70 -16.17 -13.63
C GLY A 104 12.42 -15.92 -12.84
N CYS A 105 12.08 -16.82 -11.92
CA CYS A 105 10.94 -16.68 -11.03
C CYS A 105 11.35 -15.97 -9.74
N LEU A 106 10.49 -15.09 -9.25
CA LEU A 106 10.62 -14.40 -7.97
C LEU A 106 9.25 -14.32 -7.34
N ARG A 107 9.09 -14.90 -6.14
CA ARG A 107 7.85 -14.72 -5.38
C ARG A 107 7.78 -13.26 -4.90
N PRO A 108 6.65 -12.55 -5.10
CA PRO A 108 6.47 -11.23 -4.52
C PRO A 108 6.61 -11.29 -2.99
N PRO A 109 7.51 -10.52 -2.37
CA PRO A 109 7.61 -10.49 -0.92
C PRO A 109 6.39 -9.78 -0.35
N LEU A 110 5.63 -10.48 0.49
CA LEU A 110 4.48 -9.91 1.19
C LEU A 110 4.73 -9.87 2.70
N ALA A 111 4.18 -8.85 3.33
CA ALA A 111 4.01 -8.75 4.78
C ALA A 111 2.52 -8.67 5.12
N THR A 112 2.13 -9.30 6.22
CA THR A 112 0.78 -9.19 6.80
C THR A 112 0.86 -8.44 8.11
N SER A 113 0.38 -7.20 8.12
CA SER A 113 0.36 -6.34 9.30
C SER A 113 -1.05 -6.29 9.91
N TYR A 114 -1.14 -6.41 11.23
CA TYR A 114 -2.39 -6.47 11.98
C TYR A 114 -2.58 -5.21 12.81
N TYR A 115 -3.78 -4.65 12.76
CA TYR A 115 -4.10 -3.38 13.42
C TYR A 115 -5.38 -3.48 14.24
N SER A 116 -5.45 -2.66 15.28
CA SER A 116 -6.63 -2.41 16.09
C SER A 116 -7.06 -0.95 16.01
N ASP A 117 -8.25 -0.65 16.53
CA ASP A 117 -8.78 0.72 16.55
C ASP A 117 -8.01 1.67 17.48
N ALA A 118 -7.07 1.15 18.26
CA ALA A 118 -6.17 1.98 19.07
C ALA A 118 -5.23 2.83 18.21
N THR A 119 -4.95 2.39 16.99
CA THR A 119 -4.07 3.09 16.03
C THR A 119 -4.87 4.04 15.14
N PHE A 120 -5.98 3.56 14.59
CA PHE A 120 -6.86 4.30 13.68
C PHE A 120 -8.24 3.63 13.72
N PRO A 121 -9.38 4.34 13.62
CA PRO A 121 -10.71 3.77 13.79
C PRO A 121 -11.17 2.90 12.60
N PHE A 122 -10.45 1.83 12.29
CA PHE A 122 -10.70 0.94 11.15
C PHE A 122 -12.07 0.27 11.19
N SER A 123 -12.58 -0.05 12.38
CA SER A 123 -13.89 -0.69 12.52
C SER A 123 -15.05 0.21 12.10
N GLU A 124 -14.85 1.53 12.16
CA GLU A 124 -15.87 2.55 11.89
C GLU A 124 -15.60 3.31 10.58
N ALA A 125 -14.39 3.20 10.04
CA ALA A 125 -14.01 3.89 8.82
C ALA A 125 -14.64 3.24 7.59
N ASP A 126 -15.47 4.01 6.89
CA ASP A 126 -15.85 3.71 5.52
C ASP A 126 -14.66 3.95 4.57
N ARG A 127 -14.88 3.75 3.27
CA ARG A 127 -13.81 3.89 2.27
C ARG A 127 -13.26 5.31 2.23
N ALA A 128 -14.12 6.32 2.38
CA ALA A 128 -13.68 7.71 2.39
C ALA A 128 -12.83 8.01 3.65
N GLY A 129 -13.27 7.54 4.82
CA GLY A 129 -12.55 7.68 6.09
C GLY A 129 -11.19 6.98 6.07
N LEU A 130 -11.09 5.78 5.49
CA LEU A 130 -9.78 5.16 5.26
C LEU A 130 -8.92 6.02 4.33
N LEU A 131 -9.50 6.57 3.26
CA LEU A 131 -8.75 7.43 2.33
C LEU A 131 -8.28 8.75 2.94
N GLU A 132 -9.00 9.32 3.91
CA GLU A 132 -8.59 10.52 4.65
C GLU A 132 -7.31 10.27 5.47
N GLY A 133 -7.12 9.06 5.98
CA GLY A 133 -5.89 8.69 6.68
C GLY A 133 -4.68 8.53 5.76
N TYR A 134 -4.83 8.64 4.43
CA TYR A 134 -3.71 8.73 3.50
C TYR A 134 -3.35 10.18 3.19
N SER A 135 -2.06 10.49 3.28
CA SER A 135 -1.49 11.77 2.91
C SER A 135 -0.42 11.61 1.82
N ALA A 136 0.07 12.73 1.29
CA ALA A 136 1.23 12.72 0.39
C ALA A 136 2.50 12.15 1.05
N PHE A 137 2.54 12.02 2.38
CA PHE A 137 3.69 11.55 3.15
C PHE A 137 3.59 10.08 3.61
N GLY A 138 2.43 9.43 3.43
CA GLY A 138 2.15 8.10 3.95
C GLY A 138 0.77 8.03 4.59
N CYS A 139 0.48 6.95 5.33
CA CYS A 139 -0.77 6.80 6.07
C CYS A 139 -0.61 7.05 7.57
N GLU A 140 -1.67 7.48 8.24
CA GLU A 140 -1.64 7.82 9.67
C GLU A 140 -1.30 6.63 10.57
N TRP A 141 -1.73 5.42 10.16
CA TRP A 141 -1.47 4.18 10.88
C TRP A 141 -0.15 3.50 10.50
N GLN A 142 0.67 4.12 9.66
CA GLN A 142 1.96 3.57 9.24
C GLN A 142 2.87 3.30 10.45
N ASP A 143 3.54 2.15 10.46
CA ASP A 143 4.43 1.69 11.55
C ASP A 143 3.79 1.48 12.93
N TYR A 144 2.47 1.69 13.08
CA TYR A 144 1.72 1.48 14.33
C TYR A 144 0.92 0.17 14.33
N HIS A 145 1.43 -0.86 13.67
CA HIS A 145 0.81 -2.19 13.68
C HIS A 145 1.00 -2.86 15.04
N ASP A 146 0.00 -3.64 15.46
CA ASP A 146 0.08 -4.46 16.66
C ASP A 146 1.07 -5.62 16.46
N ARG A 147 1.08 -6.19 15.24
CA ARG A 147 1.95 -7.29 14.80
C ARG A 147 2.16 -7.27 13.28
N ILE A 148 3.26 -7.87 12.84
CA ILE A 148 3.59 -8.16 11.44
C ILE A 148 4.13 -9.59 11.32
N ASP A 149 3.74 -10.30 10.27
CA ASP A 149 4.32 -11.62 9.90
C ASP A 149 4.15 -11.92 8.39
N ASP A 150 4.48 -13.15 7.99
CA ASP A 150 4.43 -13.67 6.61
C ASP A 150 3.21 -14.57 6.33
N THR A 151 2.11 -14.37 7.07
CA THR A 151 0.94 -15.27 7.00
C THR A 151 0.40 -15.44 5.58
N LEU A 152 0.35 -14.35 4.80
CA LEU A 152 -0.18 -14.33 3.43
C LEU A 152 0.95 -14.24 2.40
N TRP A 153 0.81 -14.98 1.29
CA TRP A 153 1.71 -14.87 0.13
C TRP A 153 0.92 -14.99 -1.18
N VAL A 154 1.47 -14.43 -2.26
CA VAL A 154 0.88 -14.54 -3.61
C VAL A 154 1.45 -15.73 -4.36
N GLU A 155 0.60 -16.41 -5.12
CA GLU A 155 0.99 -17.43 -6.08
C GLU A 155 0.46 -17.11 -7.48
N GLY A 156 1.16 -17.64 -8.49
CA GLY A 156 0.74 -17.61 -9.89
C GLY A 156 1.38 -16.52 -10.73
N ILE A 157 2.25 -15.68 -10.14
CA ILE A 157 2.91 -14.56 -10.83
C ILE A 157 4.42 -14.51 -10.63
N ASP A 158 5.03 -15.55 -10.09
CA ASP A 158 6.45 -15.56 -9.72
C ASP A 158 7.35 -15.26 -10.93
N ASP A 159 7.05 -15.84 -12.09
CA ASP A 159 7.72 -15.59 -13.37
C ASP A 159 7.54 -14.15 -13.87
N LEU A 160 6.35 -13.58 -13.68
CA LEU A 160 6.03 -12.21 -14.11
C LEU A 160 6.68 -11.17 -13.19
N CYS A 161 6.62 -11.38 -11.88
CA CYS A 161 7.32 -10.57 -10.89
C CYS A 161 8.82 -10.60 -11.14
N GLY A 162 9.40 -11.80 -11.35
CA GLY A 162 10.81 -11.92 -11.68
C GLY A 162 11.19 -11.25 -13.01
N ALA A 163 10.30 -11.25 -14.02
CA ALA A 163 10.53 -10.54 -15.26
C ALA A 163 10.53 -9.01 -15.09
N ILE A 164 9.63 -8.47 -14.27
CA ILE A 164 9.55 -7.04 -13.96
C ILE A 164 10.78 -6.59 -13.17
N VAL A 165 11.17 -7.31 -12.12
CA VAL A 165 12.37 -6.99 -11.33
C VAL A 165 13.63 -7.00 -12.19
N ARG A 166 13.77 -7.98 -13.11
CA ARG A 166 14.88 -7.96 -14.07
C ARG A 166 14.86 -6.74 -14.99
N LEU A 167 13.69 -6.30 -15.43
CA LEU A 167 13.54 -5.10 -16.25
C LEU A 167 13.93 -3.85 -15.47
N GLU A 168 13.43 -3.71 -14.25
CA GLU A 168 13.75 -2.60 -13.35
C GLU A 168 15.25 -2.54 -13.04
N ASN A 169 15.87 -3.68 -12.72
CA ASN A 169 17.32 -3.76 -12.46
C ASN A 169 18.14 -3.37 -13.71
N ARG A 170 17.66 -3.71 -14.92
CA ARG A 170 18.30 -3.27 -16.17
C ARG A 170 18.13 -1.76 -16.42
N VAL A 171 16.97 -1.21 -16.12
CA VAL A 171 16.69 0.24 -16.24
C VAL A 171 17.57 1.00 -15.25
N ALA A 172 17.59 0.58 -13.98
CA ALA A 172 18.39 1.20 -12.92
C ALA A 172 19.90 1.11 -13.16
N ALA A 173 20.38 0.06 -13.82
CA ALA A 173 21.80 -0.09 -14.17
C ALA A 173 22.24 0.79 -15.35
N SER A 174 21.31 1.44 -16.07
CA SER A 174 21.62 2.27 -17.23
C SER A 174 21.72 3.75 -16.86
N GLU A 175 22.78 4.44 -17.33
CA GLU A 175 22.90 5.90 -17.20
C GLU A 175 21.91 6.67 -18.09
N ASN A 176 21.43 6.03 -19.15
CA ASN A 176 20.45 6.59 -20.08
C ASN A 176 19.45 5.47 -20.47
N PRO A 177 18.52 5.12 -19.58
CA PRO A 177 17.55 4.07 -19.84
C PRO A 177 16.66 4.43 -21.03
N ASP A 178 16.31 3.42 -21.81
CA ASP A 178 15.37 3.55 -22.92
C ASP A 178 13.97 3.88 -22.37
N PRO A 179 13.34 5.00 -22.77
CA PRO A 179 11.99 5.38 -22.34
C PRO A 179 10.94 4.28 -22.54
N ASP A 180 11.07 3.46 -23.58
CA ASP A 180 10.13 2.36 -23.83
C ASP A 180 10.26 1.23 -22.79
N LEU A 181 11.46 1.02 -22.23
CA LEU A 181 11.67 0.06 -21.14
C LEU A 181 11.07 0.55 -19.84
N ILE A 182 11.20 1.86 -19.58
CA ILE A 182 10.58 2.53 -18.44
C ILE A 182 9.05 2.41 -18.52
N CYS A 183 8.47 2.77 -19.67
CA CYS A 183 7.02 2.68 -19.90
C CYS A 183 6.51 1.23 -19.76
N ALA A 184 7.24 0.26 -20.31
CA ALA A 184 6.92 -1.15 -20.15
C ALA A 184 6.96 -1.58 -18.67
N GLY A 185 7.97 -1.18 -17.92
CA GLY A 185 8.08 -1.45 -16.47
C GLY A 185 6.88 -0.88 -15.71
N ALA A 186 6.57 0.40 -15.93
CA ALA A 186 5.42 1.10 -15.36
C ALA A 186 4.09 0.37 -15.58
N ILE A 187 3.77 0.07 -16.84
CA ILE A 187 2.51 -0.60 -17.20
C ILE A 187 2.45 -2.01 -16.61
N GLY A 188 3.54 -2.78 -16.75
CA GLY A 188 3.60 -4.16 -16.26
C GLY A 188 3.45 -4.24 -14.75
N ALA A 189 4.15 -3.37 -14.01
CA ALA A 189 4.15 -3.37 -12.56
C ALA A 189 2.80 -2.85 -12.00
N CYS A 190 2.21 -1.81 -12.61
CA CYS A 190 0.84 -1.38 -12.30
C CYS A 190 -0.16 -2.51 -12.52
N TYR A 191 -0.04 -3.25 -13.62
CA TYR A 191 -0.93 -4.37 -13.90
C TYR A 191 -0.81 -5.48 -12.85
N LEU A 192 0.41 -5.90 -12.47
CA LEU A 192 0.55 -6.90 -11.41
C LEU A 192 0.00 -6.40 -10.07
N GLY A 193 0.21 -5.13 -9.71
CA GLY A 193 -0.36 -4.54 -8.51
C GLY A 193 -1.89 -4.60 -8.45
N VAL A 194 -2.55 -4.21 -9.54
CA VAL A 194 -4.02 -4.31 -9.69
C VAL A 194 -4.49 -5.77 -9.59
N MET A 195 -3.74 -6.71 -10.18
CA MET A 195 -4.09 -8.12 -10.17
C MET A 195 -3.95 -8.75 -8.76
N VAL A 196 -2.94 -8.34 -7.99
CA VAL A 196 -2.83 -8.71 -6.57
C VAL A 196 -3.98 -8.12 -5.76
N TRP A 197 -4.37 -6.86 -6.02
CA TRP A 197 -5.53 -6.23 -5.38
C TRP A 197 -6.83 -7.02 -5.65
N GLN A 198 -7.08 -7.38 -6.92
CA GLN A 198 -8.25 -8.19 -7.28
C GLN A 198 -8.20 -9.58 -6.66
N GLY A 199 -7.01 -10.20 -6.61
CA GLY A 199 -6.78 -11.47 -5.94
C GLY A 199 -7.10 -11.41 -4.44
N ALA A 200 -6.69 -10.34 -3.76
CA ALA A 200 -7.01 -10.11 -2.35
C ALA A 200 -8.52 -9.93 -2.13
N ARG A 201 -9.19 -9.07 -2.92
CA ARG A 201 -10.64 -8.89 -2.83
C ARG A 201 -11.38 -10.21 -3.03
N ARG A 202 -10.98 -10.98 -4.05
CA ARG A 202 -11.57 -12.28 -4.34
C ARG A 202 -11.36 -13.28 -3.20
N ALA A 203 -10.17 -13.34 -2.61
CA ALA A 203 -9.91 -14.21 -1.46
C ALA A 203 -10.85 -13.89 -0.28
N VAL A 204 -11.10 -12.61 -0.01
CA VAL A 204 -12.07 -12.19 1.01
C VAL A 204 -13.47 -12.67 0.69
N MET A 205 -13.91 -12.51 -0.56
CA MET A 205 -15.25 -12.91 -0.99
C MET A 205 -15.44 -14.44 -1.02
N GLU A 206 -14.41 -15.19 -1.40
CA GLU A 206 -14.47 -16.65 -1.51
C GLU A 206 -14.34 -17.35 -0.16
N HIS A 207 -13.50 -16.82 0.74
CA HIS A 207 -13.13 -17.50 1.99
C HIS A 207 -13.69 -16.83 3.24
N GLY A 208 -14.15 -15.59 3.15
CA GLY A 208 -14.62 -14.79 4.28
C GLY A 208 -13.49 -14.41 5.24
N LEU A 209 -13.87 -13.65 6.27
CA LEU A 209 -13.02 -13.25 7.39
C LEU A 209 -13.63 -13.77 8.69
N PRO A 210 -12.84 -13.96 9.76
CA PRO A 210 -13.39 -14.42 11.04
C PRO A 210 -14.35 -13.41 11.68
N ARG A 211 -14.31 -12.15 11.25
CA ARG A 211 -15.21 -11.05 11.62
C ARG A 211 -15.11 -9.92 10.57
N PRO A 212 -16.06 -8.98 10.53
CA PRO A 212 -15.89 -7.74 9.76
C PRO A 212 -14.61 -7.00 10.17
N MET A 213 -13.79 -6.64 9.19
CA MET A 213 -12.55 -5.90 9.37
C MET A 213 -12.16 -5.21 8.07
N ALA A 214 -11.39 -4.12 8.16
CA ALA A 214 -10.84 -3.46 6.99
C ALA A 214 -9.63 -4.23 6.45
N ILE A 215 -9.51 -4.29 5.12
CA ILE A 215 -8.35 -4.86 4.43
C ILE A 215 -7.80 -3.82 3.48
N LEU A 216 -6.49 -3.61 3.57
CA LEU A 216 -5.78 -2.70 2.70
C LEU A 216 -4.66 -3.44 1.98
N LEU A 217 -4.38 -3.04 0.75
CA LEU A 217 -3.18 -3.43 0.03
C LEU A 217 -2.31 -2.19 -0.12
N VAL A 218 -1.08 -2.30 0.36
CA VAL A 218 -0.10 -1.22 0.42
C VAL A 218 1.12 -1.69 -0.35
N ASN A 219 1.58 -0.88 -1.28
CA ASN A 219 2.84 -1.06 -1.96
C ASN A 219 3.68 0.18 -1.69
N SER A 220 4.32 0.23 -0.53
CA SER A 220 5.04 1.41 -0.06
C SER A 220 6.52 1.40 -0.42
N ASP A 221 7.07 0.22 -0.71
CA ASP A 221 8.50 0.02 -0.85
C ASP A 221 8.85 -0.42 -2.28
N ALA A 222 7.95 -1.11 -2.99
CA ALA A 222 8.16 -1.47 -4.40
C ALA A 222 7.40 -0.53 -5.34
N TYR A 223 8.01 -0.29 -6.50
CA TYR A 223 7.33 0.40 -7.60
C TYR A 223 6.28 -0.54 -8.26
N PRO A 224 5.08 -0.06 -8.64
CA PRO A 224 4.55 1.28 -8.43
C PRO A 224 4.01 1.46 -7.01
N PHE A 225 4.25 2.63 -6.43
CA PHE A 225 3.63 2.95 -5.14
C PHE A 225 2.13 3.12 -5.31
N PHE A 226 1.35 2.33 -4.59
CA PHE A 226 -0.09 2.50 -4.47
C PHE A 226 -0.55 1.99 -3.11
N ASP A 227 -1.46 2.74 -2.52
CA ASP A 227 -2.16 2.30 -1.32
C ASP A 227 -3.66 2.38 -1.54
N ALA A 228 -4.35 1.27 -1.34
CA ALA A 228 -5.78 1.20 -1.59
C ALA A 228 -6.50 0.27 -0.61
N PRO A 229 -7.65 0.69 -0.05
CA PRO A 229 -8.54 -0.24 0.63
C PRO A 229 -9.01 -1.31 -0.36
N VAL A 230 -8.84 -2.57 0.01
CA VAL A 230 -9.42 -3.72 -0.70
C VAL A 230 -10.87 -3.85 -0.29
N MET A 231 -11.16 -3.72 1.00
CA MET A 231 -12.49 -3.85 1.57
C MET A 231 -12.58 -3.10 2.91
N THR A 232 -13.72 -2.48 3.20
CA THR A 232 -14.03 -1.92 4.53
C THR A 232 -14.88 -2.88 5.37
N CYS A 233 -15.06 -2.57 6.65
CA CYS A 233 -15.95 -3.32 7.52
C CYS A 233 -17.40 -3.34 6.99
N ASP A 234 -17.88 -2.18 6.53
CA ASP A 234 -19.24 -2.03 5.98
C ASP A 234 -19.38 -2.75 4.64
N GLU A 235 -18.43 -2.59 3.73
CA GLU A 235 -18.43 -3.31 2.44
C GLU A 235 -18.45 -4.83 2.64
N TYR A 236 -17.72 -5.34 3.63
CA TYR A 236 -17.73 -6.76 3.98
C TYR A 236 -19.12 -7.23 4.45
N LEU A 237 -19.83 -6.40 5.22
CA LEU A 237 -21.17 -6.69 5.72
C LEU A 237 -22.22 -6.62 4.61
N ASP A 238 -22.13 -5.61 3.75
CA ASP A 238 -23.08 -5.34 2.66
C ASP A 238 -22.96 -6.31 1.49
N ASP A 239 -21.72 -6.68 1.10
CA ASP A 239 -21.48 -7.62 0.00
C ASP A 239 -21.82 -9.08 0.37
N GLY A 240 -22.35 -9.32 1.58
CA GLY A 240 -22.80 -10.64 2.03
C GLY A 240 -21.66 -11.63 2.25
N ALA A 241 -20.43 -11.14 2.45
CA ALA A 241 -19.25 -11.95 2.72
C ALA A 241 -19.24 -12.60 4.12
N LEU A 242 -20.37 -12.52 4.85
CA LEU A 242 -20.70 -13.28 6.06
C LEU A 242 -20.83 -14.79 5.80
N GLN A 243 -19.87 -15.39 5.11
CA GLN A 243 -19.54 -16.78 5.37
C GLN A 243 -18.81 -16.78 6.70
N VAL A 244 -19.55 -17.02 7.79
CA VAL A 244 -18.94 -17.40 9.05
C VAL A 244 -18.08 -18.62 8.74
N VAL A 245 -16.78 -18.42 8.60
CA VAL A 245 -15.82 -19.52 8.56
C VAL A 245 -16.17 -20.35 9.78
N LYS A 246 -16.67 -21.56 9.55
CA LYS A 246 -16.89 -22.52 10.64
C LYS A 246 -15.55 -22.60 11.33
N GLN A 247 -15.47 -21.99 12.52
CA GLN A 247 -14.25 -21.91 13.31
C GLN A 247 -13.63 -23.31 13.27
N PRO A 248 -12.43 -23.49 12.68
CA PRO A 248 -11.77 -24.76 12.80
C PRO A 248 -11.69 -25.04 14.31
N ALA A 249 -12.11 -26.23 14.72
CA ALA A 249 -12.07 -26.64 16.13
C ALA A 249 -10.71 -26.25 16.70
N PRO A 250 -10.64 -25.66 17.91
CA PRO A 250 -9.43 -25.02 18.41
C PRO A 250 -8.26 -25.96 18.20
N ALA A 251 -7.38 -25.59 17.26
CA ALA A 251 -6.17 -26.35 17.03
C ALA A 251 -5.47 -26.37 18.38
N ARG A 252 -5.11 -27.57 18.86
CA ARG A 252 -4.14 -27.67 19.95
C ARG A 252 -2.97 -26.80 19.54
N PHE A 253 -2.64 -25.81 20.36
CA PHE A 253 -1.43 -25.02 20.21
C PHE A 253 -0.26 -26.01 20.27
N GLU A 254 0.17 -26.51 19.12
CA GLU A 254 1.50 -27.07 19.00
C GLU A 254 2.44 -25.88 19.18
N GLU A 255 3.25 -25.92 20.24
CA GLU A 255 4.34 -24.96 20.45
C GLU A 255 5.18 -24.95 19.18
N PHE A 256 5.10 -23.87 18.39
CA PHE A 256 5.80 -23.76 17.12
C PHE A 256 7.15 -23.08 17.30
N ASP A 257 8.12 -23.59 16.54
CA ASP A 257 9.56 -23.45 16.69
C ASP A 257 10.09 -22.01 16.56
N ALA A 258 11.22 -21.76 17.23
CA ALA A 258 11.95 -20.48 17.25
C ALA A 258 12.36 -19.95 15.86
N GLU A 259 12.26 -20.77 14.80
CA GLU A 259 12.52 -20.40 13.40
C GLU A 259 11.49 -19.39 12.83
N GLU A 260 10.21 -19.49 13.23
CA GLU A 260 9.17 -18.58 12.71
C GLU A 260 9.28 -17.17 13.32
N ALA A 261 9.82 -17.06 14.54
CA ALA A 261 10.16 -15.79 15.16
C ALA A 261 11.35 -15.10 14.49
N GLU A 262 12.28 -15.87 13.90
CA GLU A 262 13.43 -15.34 13.16
C GLU A 262 13.02 -14.83 11.76
N ALA A 263 12.04 -15.47 11.10
CA ALA A 263 11.45 -15.01 9.84
C ALA A 263 10.62 -13.71 10.00
N ALA A 264 9.77 -13.64 11.02
CA ALA A 264 9.07 -12.39 11.37
C ALA A 264 10.07 -11.29 11.76
N SER A 265 11.16 -11.65 12.46
CA SER A 265 12.25 -10.72 12.76
C SER A 265 13.04 -10.27 11.53
N LEU A 266 13.14 -11.08 10.47
CA LEU A 266 13.75 -10.67 9.21
C LEU A 266 12.87 -9.65 8.47
N LEU A 267 11.55 -9.80 8.49
CA LEU A 267 10.63 -8.80 7.92
C LEU A 267 10.61 -7.49 8.72
N ASP A 268 10.71 -7.59 10.06
CA ASP A 268 10.79 -6.45 10.98
C ASP A 268 12.16 -5.73 10.90
N ILE A 269 13.26 -6.47 10.69
CA ILE A 269 14.63 -5.93 10.58
C ILE A 269 14.96 -5.46 9.15
N ALA A 270 14.40 -6.08 8.11
CA ALA A 270 14.70 -5.77 6.71
C ALA A 270 13.85 -4.65 6.12
N GLY A 271 13.20 -3.82 6.96
CA GLY A 271 12.68 -2.52 6.52
C GLY A 271 11.26 -2.51 5.98
N LEU A 272 10.42 -3.51 6.30
CA LEU A 272 8.96 -3.39 6.12
C LEU A 272 8.30 -2.53 7.20
N SER A 273 9.08 -2.04 8.18
CA SER A 273 8.76 -0.76 8.81
C SER A 273 8.96 0.29 7.73
N VAL A 274 7.86 0.86 7.26
CA VAL A 274 7.74 1.67 6.06
C VAL A 274 8.52 2.97 6.25
N HIS A 275 9.83 2.88 6.20
CA HIS A 275 10.65 4.04 5.89
C HIS A 275 10.47 4.22 4.40
N ARG A 276 9.90 5.36 3.97
CA ARG A 276 10.07 5.86 2.61
C ARG A 276 11.57 5.97 2.37
N ALA A 277 12.18 4.88 1.92
CA ALA A 277 13.61 4.79 1.75
C ALA A 277 13.93 5.71 0.59
N SER A 278 14.66 6.76 0.91
CA SER A 278 15.21 7.74 -0.04
C SER A 278 16.25 7.12 -1.01
N ALA A 279 16.26 5.79 -1.21
CA ALA A 279 17.30 5.09 -1.94
C ALA A 279 16.89 4.64 -3.35
N LYS A 280 15.59 4.46 -3.65
CA LYS A 280 15.06 4.25 -5.02
C LYS A 280 14.30 5.45 -5.60
N LYS A 281 14.42 6.63 -4.97
CA LYS A 281 14.43 7.84 -5.80
C LYS A 281 15.58 7.67 -6.79
N MET A 282 15.30 7.85 -8.08
CA MET A 282 16.28 8.02 -9.18
C MET A 282 16.62 6.81 -10.06
N ALA A 283 15.61 6.13 -10.61
CA ALA A 283 15.74 5.53 -11.95
C ALA A 283 14.50 5.76 -12.83
N LEU A 284 13.31 5.88 -12.21
CA LEU A 284 12.05 6.20 -12.89
C LEU A 284 11.55 7.63 -12.66
N VAL A 285 11.96 8.27 -11.56
CA VAL A 285 11.79 9.72 -11.36
C VAL A 285 13.01 10.40 -11.97
N LEU A 286 12.81 10.95 -13.15
CA LEU A 286 13.78 11.76 -13.86
C LEU A 286 14.01 13.07 -13.09
N ASP A 287 15.27 13.36 -12.78
CA ASP A 287 15.65 14.48 -11.91
C ASP A 287 15.27 15.83 -12.54
N GLY A 288 14.23 16.47 -11.98
CA GLY A 288 13.69 17.75 -12.40
C GLY A 288 13.21 18.56 -11.20
N ALA A 289 14.10 19.40 -10.67
CA ALA A 289 13.89 20.64 -9.91
C ALA A 289 12.72 20.74 -8.89
N GLU A 290 13.13 20.95 -7.63
CA GLU A 290 12.56 21.86 -6.62
C GLU A 290 11.04 21.99 -6.48
N ALA A 291 10.55 21.57 -5.31
CA ALA A 291 9.20 21.77 -4.81
C ALA A 291 8.66 23.20 -5.07
N HIS A 292 7.74 23.31 -6.02
CA HIS A 292 6.78 24.40 -6.09
C HIS A 292 5.46 23.96 -5.46
N ASN A 293 5.04 24.76 -4.49
CA ASN A 293 3.86 24.64 -3.66
C ASN A 293 2.58 24.71 -4.52
N PRO A 294 1.73 23.67 -4.62
CA PRO A 294 0.57 23.67 -5.51
C PRO A 294 -0.73 24.15 -4.80
N LEU A 295 -0.64 25.19 -3.96
CA LEU A 295 -1.82 25.82 -3.32
C LEU A 295 -2.26 27.13 -3.98
N GLY A 296 -1.95 27.33 -5.27
CA GLY A 296 -2.18 28.61 -5.96
C GLY A 296 -2.97 28.58 -7.27
N MET A 297 -3.55 27.45 -7.70
CA MET A 297 -4.17 27.36 -9.05
C MET A 297 -5.60 26.82 -9.08
N ALA A 298 -6.37 27.02 -8.02
CA ALA A 298 -7.81 26.75 -8.01
C ALA A 298 -8.68 27.97 -8.40
N ASP A 299 -8.11 29.17 -8.53
CA ASP A 299 -8.89 30.40 -8.76
C ASP A 299 -8.81 30.99 -10.19
N ASP A 300 -7.95 30.46 -11.08
CA ASP A 300 -7.71 31.09 -12.41
C ASP A 300 -8.44 30.43 -13.60
N LEU A 301 -9.27 29.40 -13.38
CA LEU A 301 -10.06 28.75 -14.44
C LEU A 301 -11.49 29.29 -14.62
N VAL A 302 -11.86 30.36 -13.91
CA VAL A 302 -13.17 31.04 -14.04
C VAL A 302 -13.06 32.44 -14.68
N ALA A 303 -11.84 32.92 -15.01
CA ALA A 303 -11.62 34.31 -15.48
C ALA A 303 -11.09 34.45 -16.93
N GLN A 304 -11.27 33.44 -17.80
CA GLN A 304 -10.89 33.53 -19.24
C GLN A 304 -12.02 33.15 -20.21
N ALA A 305 -13.26 33.50 -19.87
CA ALA A 305 -14.41 33.47 -20.79
C ALA A 305 -14.98 34.89 -21.01
N ALA A 306 -14.16 35.82 -21.47
CA ALA A 306 -14.61 37.14 -21.94
C ALA A 306 -13.59 37.79 -22.87
N CYS A 307 -13.47 37.30 -24.11
CA CYS A 307 -13.05 38.07 -25.30
C CYS A 307 -12.90 37.15 -26.51
N ASP A 308 -13.99 36.86 -27.22
CA ASP A 308 -13.98 36.83 -28.69
C ASP A 308 -15.41 36.93 -29.25
N PRO A 309 -15.82 38.02 -29.91
CA PRO A 309 -17.14 38.17 -30.50
C PRO A 309 -17.07 37.88 -32.00
N ASP A 310 -16.88 36.62 -32.42
CA ASP A 310 -17.23 36.16 -33.77
C ASP A 310 -17.01 34.64 -33.89
N SER A 311 -18.09 33.84 -33.80
CA SER A 311 -18.47 32.85 -34.84
C SER A 311 -19.46 31.78 -34.35
N VAL A 312 -20.65 31.85 -34.96
CA VAL A 312 -21.46 30.74 -35.49
C VAL A 312 -22.06 29.70 -34.53
N ASN A 313 -23.24 30.09 -34.04
CA ASN A 313 -24.52 29.37 -34.03
C ASN A 313 -24.58 27.92 -34.60
N VAL A 314 -24.79 26.93 -33.71
CA VAL A 314 -25.61 25.74 -34.00
C VAL A 314 -26.49 25.42 -32.79
N SER A 315 -27.78 25.77 -32.90
CA SER A 315 -28.83 25.29 -32.02
C SER A 315 -29.14 23.80 -32.28
N ARG A 316 -29.28 22.98 -31.23
CA ARG A 316 -30.54 22.28 -30.86
C ARG A 316 -30.32 21.11 -29.89
N PHE A 317 -31.32 20.97 -29.01
CA PHE A 317 -31.64 19.86 -28.08
C PHE A 317 -31.02 19.88 -26.69
N MET A 318 -31.66 20.62 -25.78
CA MET A 318 -32.02 20.13 -24.43
C MET A 318 -33.36 20.74 -23.99
N PRO A 319 -34.21 20.00 -23.23
CA PRO A 319 -35.48 20.48 -22.72
C PRO A 319 -35.33 21.34 -21.46
N ASP A 320 -36.41 22.10 -21.22
CA ASP A 320 -36.64 23.16 -20.25
C ASP A 320 -36.35 22.76 -18.79
N ALA A 321 -35.58 23.59 -18.08
CA ALA A 321 -35.18 23.44 -16.67
C ALA A 321 -35.85 24.51 -15.80
N SER A 322 -37.16 24.63 -15.89
CA SER A 322 -37.96 25.55 -15.06
C SER A 322 -38.92 24.79 -14.14
N ASP A 323 -38.37 24.01 -13.19
CA ASP A 323 -39.21 23.40 -12.13
C ASP A 323 -38.45 23.03 -10.83
N PHE A 324 -37.39 23.77 -10.46
CA PHE A 324 -36.76 23.59 -9.13
C PHE A 324 -36.33 24.93 -8.52
N HIS A 325 -37.29 25.63 -7.90
CA HIS A 325 -37.01 26.52 -6.78
C HIS A 325 -38.16 26.46 -5.79
N ASN A 326 -37.98 25.65 -4.75
CA ASN A 326 -38.64 25.78 -3.45
C ASN A 326 -37.81 24.95 -2.45
N GLU A 327 -36.78 25.57 -1.87
CA GLU A 327 -36.19 25.09 -0.62
C GLU A 327 -36.75 25.90 0.56
N PRO A 328 -37.03 25.28 1.71
CA PRO A 328 -37.50 25.99 2.89
C PRO A 328 -36.34 26.64 3.65
N ASP A 329 -36.61 27.86 4.10
CA ASP A 329 -35.81 28.71 4.96
C ASP A 329 -35.63 28.07 6.36
N TYR A 330 -34.43 27.60 6.68
CA TYR A 330 -34.05 27.18 8.03
C TYR A 330 -33.39 28.35 8.75
N GLY A 331 -34.23 29.16 9.41
CA GLY A 331 -33.78 30.22 10.31
C GLY A 331 -33.05 29.64 11.53
N LEU A 332 -31.75 29.87 11.61
CA LEU A 332 -30.96 29.72 12.83
C LEU A 332 -30.81 31.11 13.48
N GLU A 333 -31.46 31.31 14.62
CA GLU A 333 -31.18 32.46 15.47
C GLU A 333 -29.85 32.28 16.22
N PRO A 334 -29.07 33.37 16.42
CA PRO A 334 -27.80 33.30 17.12
C PRO A 334 -28.02 33.12 18.64
N VAL A 335 -27.27 32.18 19.21
CA VAL A 335 -27.24 31.93 20.66
C VAL A 335 -26.22 32.86 21.31
N ASP A 336 -26.68 33.76 22.17
CA ASP A 336 -25.83 34.60 23.04
C ASP A 336 -25.16 33.74 24.12
N TYR A 337 -23.83 33.72 24.15
CA TYR A 337 -23.06 33.20 25.28
C TYR A 337 -22.77 34.33 26.28
N PRO A 338 -23.03 34.13 27.59
CA PRO A 338 -22.64 35.10 28.59
C PRO A 338 -21.12 35.12 28.78
N ALA A 339 -20.55 36.32 28.73
CA ALA A 339 -19.14 36.55 29.02
C ALA A 339 -18.84 36.34 30.51
N GLY A 340 -17.82 35.52 30.80
CA GLY A 340 -17.17 35.45 32.11
C GLY A 340 -17.30 34.12 32.85
N ALA A 341 -16.56 33.11 32.40
CA ALA A 341 -16.20 31.96 33.22
C ALA A 341 -14.84 31.43 32.76
N THR A 342 -13.81 31.65 33.58
CA THR A 342 -12.52 30.98 33.48
C THR A 342 -12.59 29.67 34.28
N PRO A 343 -12.14 28.52 33.75
CA PRO A 343 -12.07 27.30 34.52
C PRO A 343 -10.69 27.18 35.19
N ASP A 344 -10.61 27.60 36.45
CA ASP A 344 -9.65 27.08 37.42
C ASP A 344 -10.44 26.56 38.63
N GLU A 345 -9.98 25.45 39.18
CA GLU A 345 -10.44 24.82 40.44
C GLU A 345 -11.73 23.98 40.40
N GLU A 346 -11.72 22.81 39.76
CA GLU A 346 -12.53 21.69 40.25
C GLU A 346 -12.03 20.30 39.80
N PHE A 347 -10.88 19.85 40.30
CA PHE A 347 -10.53 18.41 40.33
C PHE A 347 -9.58 18.11 41.50
N ALA A 348 -10.10 18.23 42.71
CA ALA A 348 -9.51 17.63 43.89
C ALA A 348 -10.57 16.73 44.53
N GLU A 349 -10.65 15.47 44.07
CA GLU A 349 -11.09 14.30 44.83
C GLU A 349 -11.31 13.11 43.89
N ARG A 350 -10.30 12.26 43.75
CA ARG A 350 -10.43 10.81 43.57
C ARG A 350 -9.06 10.16 43.72
N GLY A 351 -8.91 9.43 44.83
CA GLY A 351 -7.68 8.82 45.26
C GLY A 351 -7.15 7.74 44.31
N LEU A 352 -5.83 7.73 44.15
CA LEU A 352 -5.06 6.64 43.58
C LEU A 352 -4.14 6.05 44.68
N PRO A 353 -3.96 4.72 44.74
CA PRO A 353 -3.10 4.09 45.72
C PRO A 353 -1.60 4.26 45.39
N GLY A 354 -0.81 4.36 46.46
CA GLY A 354 0.57 4.83 46.49
C GLY A 354 1.59 4.04 45.67
N ARG A 355 2.51 4.79 45.05
CA ARG A 355 3.82 4.29 44.61
C ARG A 355 4.78 4.28 45.80
N GLY A 356 5.16 3.07 46.21
CA GLY A 356 6.28 2.84 47.12
C GLY A 356 7.60 3.04 46.40
N VAL A 357 8.40 3.96 46.93
CA VAL A 357 9.81 4.18 46.63
C VAL A 357 10.60 2.99 47.17
N MET A 358 11.40 2.32 46.33
CA MET A 358 12.54 1.52 46.79
C MET A 358 13.77 1.87 45.96
N ALA A 359 14.82 2.11 46.71
CA ALA A 359 16.09 2.63 46.29
C ALA A 359 17.02 1.55 45.71
N ASP A 360 17.92 2.04 44.86
CA ASP A 360 19.34 1.72 44.77
C ASP A 360 19.79 0.27 44.48
N GLY A 361 20.54 0.13 43.39
CA GLY A 361 21.06 -1.16 42.93
C GLY A 361 21.88 -1.01 41.66
N GLY A 362 22.96 -0.24 41.74
CA GLY A 362 23.89 -0.03 40.63
C GLY A 362 24.44 -1.34 40.04
N ARG A 363 24.41 -1.45 38.70
CA ARG A 363 25.34 -2.30 37.95
C ARG A 363 25.86 -1.54 36.73
N ARG A 364 27.17 -1.29 36.76
CA ARG A 364 27.98 -0.86 35.63
C ARG A 364 27.91 -1.93 34.53
N ILE A 365 27.43 -1.56 33.34
CA ILE A 365 27.70 -2.33 32.12
C ILE A 365 28.83 -1.63 31.37
N ARG A 366 29.91 -2.37 31.17
CA ARG A 366 31.11 -1.96 30.44
C ARG A 366 30.76 -1.78 28.96
N ALA A 367 31.21 -0.66 28.39
CA ALA A 367 31.34 -0.48 26.96
C ALA A 367 32.30 -1.54 26.39
N GLY A 368 31.75 -2.48 25.60
CA GLY A 368 32.48 -3.47 24.82
C GLY A 368 32.81 -2.90 23.44
N ARG A 369 34.11 -2.83 23.13
CA ARG A 369 34.67 -2.26 21.91
C ARG A 369 34.34 -3.08 20.66
N ASN A 370 34.11 -2.33 19.59
CA ASN A 370 34.26 -2.66 18.18
C ASN A 370 35.23 -3.82 17.88
N HIS A 371 34.74 -4.83 17.17
CA HIS A 371 35.56 -5.75 16.38
C HIS A 371 35.18 -5.62 14.91
N ALA A 372 36.00 -4.86 14.20
CA ALA A 372 36.04 -4.82 12.75
C ALA A 372 36.40 -6.21 12.20
N ARG A 373 35.43 -6.91 11.59
CA ARG A 373 35.71 -8.08 10.75
C ARG A 373 36.08 -7.61 9.35
N ARG A 374 37.38 -7.46 9.12
CA ARG A 374 38.00 -7.47 7.77
C ARG A 374 37.70 -8.81 7.10
N ARG A 375 36.82 -8.85 6.09
CA ARG A 375 36.80 -9.96 5.13
C ARG A 375 37.99 -9.77 4.16
N ARG A 376 38.91 -10.73 4.20
CA ARG A 376 40.02 -10.86 3.26
C ARG A 376 39.45 -11.28 1.91
N ARG A 377 39.75 -10.51 0.86
CA ARG A 377 39.67 -10.98 -0.53
C ARG A 377 40.70 -12.10 -0.70
N ALA A 378 40.24 -13.29 -1.10
CA ALA A 378 41.12 -14.32 -1.62
C ALA A 378 41.37 -14.01 -3.09
N CYS A 379 42.61 -13.67 -3.44
CA CYS A 379 43.09 -13.77 -4.81
C CYS A 379 43.29 -15.25 -5.12
N VAL A 380 42.59 -15.76 -6.12
CA VAL A 380 42.90 -17.05 -6.75
C VAL A 380 44.08 -16.81 -7.67
N ASP A 381 45.21 -17.45 -7.39
CA ASP A 381 46.35 -17.48 -8.30
C ASP A 381 46.28 -18.74 -9.18
N GLY A 382 46.67 -18.59 -10.45
CA GLY A 382 46.36 -19.48 -11.57
C GLY A 382 47.09 -20.82 -11.60
N ARG A 383 47.24 -21.52 -10.47
CA ARG A 383 47.78 -22.88 -10.42
C ARG A 383 47.05 -23.70 -9.35
N GLY A 384 45.95 -24.33 -9.76
CA GLY A 384 45.14 -25.17 -8.90
C GLY A 384 45.94 -26.18 -8.09
N ARG A 385 45.76 -26.13 -6.76
CA ARG A 385 45.93 -27.22 -5.79
C ARG A 385 45.32 -26.79 -4.46
N THR A 386 44.35 -27.57 -3.98
CA THR A 386 43.63 -27.40 -2.72
C THR A 386 44.36 -28.10 -1.56
N CYS A 387 44.30 -27.50 -0.38
CA CYS A 387 44.30 -28.18 0.91
C CYS A 387 43.13 -27.65 1.73
#